data_AF-A0A6L9L4K6-F1
#
_entry.id   AF-A0A6L9L4K6-F1
#
_cell.length_a   1.000
_cell.length_b   1.000
_cell.length_c   1.000
_cell.angle_alpha   90.00
_cell.angle_beta   90.00
_cell.angle_gamma   90.00
#
_symmetry.space_group_name_H-M   'P 1'
#
loop_
_entity.id
_entity.type
_entity.pdbx_description
1 polymer ?
#
loop_
_entity_poly.entity_id
_entity_poly.type
_entity_poly.pdbx_seq_one_letter_code
_entity_poly.pdbx_strand_id
1 'polypeptide(L)'
;MNKSLETQRGAVAIIVAASLVALLGVTALAVDVGHIFVVRNQTQNAVDAAALRGAAFLYAPGSATPNFSPSGPAVTNATNTVPLNITVTGNDSLAVVANYWKTLNPAASTNEAAVEVTLTKQVQLYFAPIFGKQYTNVTATAIAVVQSPTVMGQGAINVPMSIGSCMYNLYWNSATSEPINNPATNQPYVFQIGSSYAYGENGQLGGSCTTGQWTPLSSTQDNSDSTIQNIINHGNVSSVKTGDSIWLQTGDQNNLYSLVNNCSASGNLSCAYATVPVVSSITPGSNQTVTAMACMHVLSATGGSSDYITVQMSNGCAPNNAGGSGTSYGVVAAPKLAQ
;
A
#
# COMPACT_ATOMS: atom_id res chain seq x y z
N MET A 1 -33.95 65.47 45.14
CA MET A 1 -34.25 64.09 44.69
C MET A 1 -33.07 63.43 43.94
N ASN A 2 -31.81 63.58 44.38
CA ASN A 2 -30.64 63.02 43.65
C ASN A 2 -29.84 61.93 44.39
N LYS A 3 -30.37 61.36 45.48
CA LYS A 3 -29.67 60.29 46.24
C LYS A 3 -29.71 58.91 45.57
N SER A 4 -30.43 58.75 44.46
CA SER A 4 -30.61 57.47 43.75
C SER A 4 -29.44 57.11 42.83
N LEU A 5 -28.76 58.12 42.23
CA LEU A 5 -27.69 57.87 41.25
C LEU A 5 -26.34 57.52 41.92
N GLU A 6 -26.08 57.98 43.14
CA GLU A 6 -24.82 57.68 43.85
C GLU A 6 -24.79 56.25 44.42
N THR A 7 -25.91 55.73 44.92
CA THR A 7 -26.03 54.34 45.40
C THR A 7 -26.00 53.32 44.25
N GLN A 8 -26.45 53.69 43.05
CA GLN A 8 -26.37 52.83 41.87
C GLN A 8 -24.93 52.64 41.35
N ARG A 9 -24.04 53.64 41.52
CA ARG A 9 -22.63 53.53 41.08
C ARG A 9 -21.87 52.40 41.77
N GLY A 10 -22.15 52.14 43.06
CA GLY A 10 -21.53 51.05 43.82
C GLY A 10 -22.00 49.66 43.37
N ALA A 11 -23.31 49.50 43.15
CA ALA A 11 -23.87 48.23 42.69
C ALA A 11 -23.41 47.88 41.25
N VAL A 12 -23.34 48.88 40.37
CA VAL A 12 -22.82 48.70 39.00
C VAL A 12 -21.36 48.27 39.03
N ALA A 13 -20.52 48.85 39.90
CA ALA A 13 -19.12 48.45 40.02
C ALA A 13 -18.96 46.96 40.40
N ILE A 14 -19.79 46.45 41.31
CA ILE A 14 -19.78 45.05 41.73
C ILE A 14 -20.19 44.12 40.58
N ILE A 15 -21.28 44.46 39.87
CA ILE A 15 -21.77 43.65 38.75
C ILE A 15 -20.74 43.62 37.61
N VAL A 16 -20.11 44.76 37.30
CA VAL A 16 -19.05 44.85 36.28
C VAL A 16 -17.84 44.01 36.69
N ALA A 17 -17.39 44.12 37.95
CA ALA A 17 -16.28 43.31 38.45
C ALA A 17 -16.57 41.81 38.38
N ALA A 18 -17.77 41.38 38.80
CA ALA A 18 -18.19 39.99 38.71
C ALA A 18 -18.27 39.50 37.25
N SER A 19 -18.80 40.34 36.36
CA SER A 19 -18.89 40.03 34.92
C SER A 19 -17.52 39.90 34.27
N LEU A 20 -16.55 40.76 34.63
CA LEU A 20 -15.18 40.67 34.14
C LEU A 20 -14.51 39.38 34.58
N VAL A 21 -14.67 38.97 35.85
CA VAL A 21 -14.15 37.68 36.34
C VAL A 21 -14.78 36.52 35.58
N ALA A 22 -16.09 36.54 35.34
CA ALA A 22 -16.77 35.52 34.56
C ALA A 22 -16.25 35.44 33.11
N LEU A 23 -16.09 36.60 32.44
CA LEU A 23 -15.54 36.66 31.09
C LEU A 23 -14.10 36.15 31.02
N LEU A 24 -13.25 36.53 31.98
CA LEU A 24 -11.88 36.03 32.07
C LEU A 24 -11.86 34.50 32.27
N GLY A 25 -12.74 33.96 33.11
CA GLY A 25 -12.88 32.52 33.30
C GLY A 25 -13.26 31.78 32.01
N VAL A 26 -14.19 32.34 31.22
CA VAL A 26 -14.57 31.77 29.91
C VAL A 26 -13.41 31.84 28.91
N THR A 27 -12.67 32.96 28.86
CA THR A 27 -11.51 33.08 27.97
C THR A 27 -10.38 32.12 28.33
N ALA A 28 -10.10 31.95 29.61
CA ALA A 28 -9.13 31.00 30.14
C ALA A 28 -9.47 29.56 29.70
N LEU A 29 -10.72 29.16 29.89
CA LEU A 29 -11.22 27.86 29.46
C LEU A 29 -11.10 27.70 27.93
N ALA A 30 -11.47 28.71 27.17
CA ALA A 30 -11.40 28.68 25.71
C ALA A 30 -9.96 28.47 25.21
N VAL A 31 -8.97 29.12 25.83
CA VAL A 31 -7.56 28.96 25.48
C VAL A 31 -7.05 27.56 25.80
N ASP A 32 -7.30 27.06 27.01
CA ASP A 32 -6.86 25.73 27.41
C ASP A 32 -7.47 24.63 26.53
N VAL A 33 -8.78 24.70 26.30
CA VAL A 33 -9.50 23.74 25.44
C VAL A 33 -9.02 23.84 23.99
N GLY A 34 -8.88 25.06 23.46
CA GLY A 34 -8.37 25.29 22.11
C GLY A 34 -6.97 24.69 21.92
N HIS A 35 -6.08 24.88 22.89
CA HIS A 35 -4.73 24.31 22.86
C HIS A 35 -4.76 22.76 22.87
N ILE A 36 -5.59 22.16 23.73
CA ILE A 36 -5.77 20.69 23.76
C ILE A 36 -6.21 20.16 22.38
N PHE A 37 -7.16 20.81 21.72
CA PHE A 37 -7.64 20.38 20.40
C PHE A 37 -6.56 20.49 19.32
N VAL A 38 -5.77 21.56 19.33
CA VAL A 38 -4.64 21.72 18.40
C VAL A 38 -3.62 20.61 18.61
N VAL A 39 -3.23 20.34 19.86
CA VAL A 39 -2.27 19.27 20.16
C VAL A 39 -2.84 17.90 19.79
N ARG A 40 -4.13 17.65 20.03
CA ARG A 40 -4.78 16.41 19.61
C ARG A 40 -4.69 16.18 18.10
N ASN A 41 -4.95 17.21 17.30
CA ASN A 41 -4.85 17.10 15.84
C ASN A 41 -3.40 16.86 15.38
N GLN A 42 -2.42 17.54 16.01
CA GLN A 42 -1.00 17.29 15.72
C GLN A 42 -0.58 15.88 16.09
N THR A 43 -1.01 15.38 17.26
CA THR A 43 -0.75 14.01 17.71
C THR A 43 -1.37 12.99 16.75
N GLN A 44 -2.62 13.19 16.30
CA GLN A 44 -3.27 12.31 15.32
C GLN A 44 -2.50 12.29 13.99
N ASN A 45 -2.19 13.46 13.43
CA ASN A 45 -1.42 13.54 12.19
C ASN A 45 -0.04 12.86 12.31
N ALA A 46 0.61 12.98 13.47
CA ALA A 46 1.88 12.34 13.74
C ALA A 46 1.77 10.81 13.77
N VAL A 47 0.76 10.25 14.45
CA VAL A 47 0.56 8.79 14.51
C VAL A 47 0.08 8.23 13.17
N ASP A 48 -0.76 8.94 12.42
CA ASP A 48 -1.22 8.53 11.08
C ASP A 48 -0.04 8.41 10.11
N ALA A 49 0.80 9.43 10.05
CA ALA A 49 2.00 9.43 9.22
C ALA A 49 3.00 8.34 9.64
N ALA A 50 3.19 8.15 10.95
CA ALA A 50 4.07 7.12 11.48
C ALA A 50 3.57 5.71 11.18
N ALA A 51 2.27 5.46 11.31
CA ALA A 51 1.66 4.17 10.99
C ALA A 51 1.86 3.83 9.50
N LEU A 52 1.51 4.75 8.60
CA LEU A 52 1.71 4.58 7.15
C LEU A 52 3.18 4.31 6.80
N ARG A 53 4.09 5.10 7.39
CA ARG A 53 5.52 5.00 7.11
C ARG A 53 6.16 3.73 7.68
N GLY A 54 5.68 3.25 8.82
CA GLY A 54 6.08 1.95 9.38
C GLY A 54 5.54 0.79 8.57
N ALA A 55 4.27 0.84 8.19
CA ALA A 55 3.62 -0.19 7.39
C ALA A 55 4.32 -0.38 6.04
N ALA A 56 4.80 0.69 5.41
CA ALA A 56 5.59 0.62 4.17
C ALA A 56 6.88 -0.23 4.29
N PHE A 57 7.33 -0.53 5.51
CA PHE A 57 8.57 -1.26 5.79
C PHE A 57 8.31 -2.58 6.54
N LEU A 58 7.05 -3.04 6.56
CA LEU A 58 6.71 -4.37 7.07
C LEU A 58 7.35 -5.48 6.22
N TYR A 59 7.34 -5.30 4.91
CA TYR A 59 7.94 -6.25 3.97
C TYR A 59 9.30 -5.71 3.53
N ALA A 60 10.35 -6.51 3.71
CA ALA A 60 11.62 -6.21 3.06
C ALA A 60 11.46 -6.36 1.55
N PRO A 61 12.17 -5.57 0.72
CA PRO A 61 12.13 -5.75 -0.73
C PRO A 61 12.42 -7.20 -1.12
N GLY A 62 11.48 -7.83 -1.83
CA GLY A 62 11.61 -9.23 -2.25
C GLY A 62 11.22 -10.28 -1.19
N SER A 63 10.77 -9.88 0.00
CA SER A 63 10.21 -10.78 1.02
C SER A 63 8.69 -10.72 1.05
N ALA A 64 8.01 -11.87 1.19
CA ALA A 64 6.58 -11.92 1.52
C ALA A 64 6.31 -12.19 2.99
N THR A 65 7.34 -12.35 3.80
CA THR A 65 7.18 -12.47 5.25
C THR A 65 7.28 -11.08 5.87
N PRO A 66 6.22 -10.61 6.56
CA PRO A 66 6.28 -9.34 7.28
C PRO A 66 7.21 -9.46 8.49
N ASN A 67 8.01 -8.43 8.73
CA ASN A 67 8.89 -8.34 9.88
C ASN A 67 8.20 -7.60 11.03
N PHE A 68 7.74 -8.35 12.02
CA PHE A 68 7.09 -7.83 13.23
C PHE A 68 8.05 -7.60 14.40
N SER A 69 9.37 -7.65 14.17
CA SER A 69 10.34 -7.44 15.25
C SER A 69 10.14 -6.05 15.89
N PRO A 70 10.13 -5.93 17.24
CA PRO A 70 10.09 -4.64 17.93
C PRO A 70 11.27 -3.72 17.60
N SER A 71 12.39 -4.28 17.12
CA SER A 71 13.56 -3.54 16.62
C SER A 71 13.68 -3.61 15.08
N GLY A 72 12.62 -4.06 14.42
CA GLY A 72 12.56 -4.21 12.97
C GLY A 72 12.36 -2.87 12.24
N PRO A 73 12.56 -2.88 10.91
CA PRO A 73 12.51 -1.67 10.10
C PRO A 73 11.15 -0.95 10.19
N ALA A 74 10.03 -1.67 10.23
CA ALA A 74 8.70 -1.08 10.38
C ALA A 74 8.57 -0.24 11.66
N VAL A 75 8.95 -0.83 12.81
CA VAL A 75 8.85 -0.18 14.12
C VAL A 75 9.81 1.00 14.24
N THR A 76 11.06 0.83 13.80
CA THR A 76 12.06 1.90 13.80
C THR A 76 11.64 3.09 12.94
N ASN A 77 11.16 2.84 11.72
CA ASN A 77 10.75 3.92 10.83
C ASN A 77 9.48 4.64 11.32
N ALA A 78 8.50 3.92 11.87
CA ALA A 78 7.33 4.54 12.51
C ALA A 78 7.76 5.43 13.68
N THR A 79 8.63 4.91 14.56
CA THR A 79 9.14 5.66 15.74
C THR A 79 9.86 6.94 15.33
N ASN A 80 10.69 6.87 14.30
CA ASN A 80 11.43 8.03 13.78
C ASN A 80 10.55 9.04 13.03
N THR A 81 9.34 8.66 12.62
CA THR A 81 8.42 9.54 11.88
C THR A 81 7.61 10.43 12.82
N VAL A 82 7.25 9.95 14.01
CA VAL A 82 6.51 10.73 15.02
C VAL A 82 7.15 12.10 15.30
N PRO A 83 8.46 12.21 15.60
CA PRO A 83 9.08 13.49 15.93
C PRO A 83 9.12 14.51 14.79
N LEU A 84 8.83 14.10 13.54
CA LEU A 84 8.78 15.01 12.39
C LEU A 84 7.53 15.89 12.41
N ASN A 85 6.44 15.43 13.04
CA ASN A 85 5.17 16.13 13.10
C ASN A 85 4.87 16.71 14.49
N ILE A 86 5.49 16.18 15.54
CA ILE A 86 5.28 16.65 16.92
C ILE A 86 6.50 16.37 17.79
N THR A 87 6.92 17.33 18.60
CA THR A 87 8.02 17.11 19.55
C THR A 87 7.62 16.07 20.60
N VAL A 88 8.45 15.08 20.85
CA VAL A 88 8.25 14.06 21.90
C VAL A 88 9.22 14.33 23.04
N THR A 89 8.72 14.35 24.28
CA THR A 89 9.50 14.63 25.50
C THR A 89 9.51 13.43 26.45
N GLY A 90 10.32 13.46 27.51
CA GLY A 90 10.42 12.35 28.47
C GLY A 90 9.13 12.04 29.26
N ASN A 91 8.14 12.92 29.24
CA ASN A 91 6.83 12.71 29.86
C ASN A 91 5.79 12.13 28.90
N ASP A 92 6.13 12.03 27.61
CA ASP A 92 5.26 11.45 26.58
C ASP A 92 5.50 9.94 26.51
N SER A 93 4.47 9.19 26.11
CA SER A 93 4.55 7.74 25.90
C SER A 93 4.27 7.42 24.44
N LEU A 94 5.22 6.77 23.77
CA LEU A 94 5.09 6.31 22.39
C LEU A 94 5.21 4.79 22.37
N ALA A 95 4.16 4.13 21.88
CA ALA A 95 4.12 2.70 21.65
C ALA A 95 3.92 2.44 20.15
N VAL A 96 4.73 1.54 19.59
CA VAL A 96 4.62 1.09 18.21
C VAL A 96 4.61 -0.42 18.21
N VAL A 97 3.58 -1.01 17.62
CA VAL A 97 3.39 -2.46 17.58
C VAL A 97 3.17 -2.88 16.12
N ALA A 98 4.02 -3.75 15.62
CA ALA A 98 3.84 -4.40 14.33
C ALA A 98 3.28 -5.81 14.58
N ASN A 99 2.15 -6.15 13.98
CA ASN A 99 1.53 -7.47 14.09
C ASN A 99 0.53 -7.68 12.94
N TYR A 100 -0.11 -8.83 12.90
CA TYR A 100 -1.27 -9.02 12.04
C TYR A 100 -2.48 -8.22 12.53
N TRP A 101 -3.26 -7.72 11.57
CA TRP A 101 -4.43 -6.88 11.80
C TRP A 101 -5.47 -7.56 12.69
N LYS A 102 -5.69 -8.87 12.50
CA LYS A 102 -6.62 -9.65 13.34
C LYS A 102 -6.16 -9.78 14.79
N THR A 103 -4.85 -9.71 15.04
CA THR A 103 -4.30 -9.73 16.40
C THR A 103 -4.53 -8.38 17.10
N LEU A 104 -4.41 -7.27 16.36
CA LEU A 104 -4.62 -5.91 16.87
C LEU A 104 -6.11 -5.56 16.96
N ASN A 105 -6.92 -6.09 16.04
CA ASN A 105 -8.36 -5.93 15.96
C ASN A 105 -9.03 -7.29 15.73
N PRO A 106 -9.47 -8.00 16.79
CA PRO A 106 -10.10 -9.31 16.67
C PRO A 106 -11.37 -9.35 15.82
N ALA A 107 -12.02 -8.20 15.59
CA ALA A 107 -13.20 -8.09 14.73
C ALA A 107 -12.84 -7.96 13.23
N ALA A 108 -11.56 -7.84 12.87
CA ALA A 108 -11.12 -7.76 11.49
C ALA A 108 -11.48 -9.03 10.70
N SER A 109 -11.97 -8.83 9.48
CA SER A 109 -12.31 -9.92 8.54
C SER A 109 -11.07 -10.51 7.87
N THR A 110 -9.95 -9.80 7.88
CA THR A 110 -8.72 -10.11 7.16
C THR A 110 -7.52 -10.07 8.09
N ASN A 111 -6.47 -10.84 7.76
CA ASN A 111 -5.28 -11.02 8.58
C ASN A 111 -4.04 -10.41 7.90
N GLU A 112 -4.12 -9.15 7.49
CA GLU A 112 -2.99 -8.45 6.87
C GLU A 112 -1.92 -8.05 7.87
N ALA A 113 -0.70 -7.79 7.39
CA ALA A 113 0.33 -7.17 8.21
C ALA A 113 -0.05 -5.72 8.52
N ALA A 114 0.07 -5.32 9.78
CA ALA A 114 -0.33 -4.03 10.30
C ALA A 114 0.73 -3.42 11.21
N VAL A 115 0.75 -2.10 11.28
CA VAL A 115 1.50 -1.32 12.28
C VAL A 115 0.54 -0.40 13.00
N GLU A 116 0.45 -0.58 14.32
CA GLU A 116 -0.23 0.31 15.23
C GLU A 116 0.77 1.27 15.88
N VAL A 117 0.42 2.55 15.90
CA VAL A 117 1.17 3.61 16.58
C VAL A 117 0.22 4.29 17.56
N THR A 118 0.60 4.29 18.83
CA THR A 118 -0.13 4.99 19.90
C THR A 118 0.80 6.00 20.56
N LEU A 119 0.40 7.27 20.56
CA LEU A 119 1.11 8.36 21.21
C LEU A 119 0.22 8.97 22.29
N THR A 120 0.69 8.97 23.53
CA THR A 120 0.11 9.73 24.64
C THR A 120 1.02 10.92 24.94
N LYS A 121 0.49 12.12 24.69
CA LYS A 121 1.20 13.38 24.86
C LYS A 121 0.73 14.13 26.09
N GLN A 122 1.65 14.57 26.92
CA GLN A 122 1.36 15.46 28.04
C GLN A 122 1.30 16.91 27.55
N VAL A 123 0.16 17.56 27.79
CA VAL A 123 -0.13 18.93 27.36
C VAL A 123 -0.19 19.82 28.57
N GLN A 124 0.64 20.86 28.59
CA GLN A 124 0.58 21.90 29.62
C GLN A 124 -0.67 22.76 29.43
N LEU A 125 -1.36 23.02 30.53
CA LEU A 125 -2.50 23.93 30.59
C LEU A 125 -2.02 25.30 31.07
N TYR A 126 -2.58 26.37 30.50
CA TYR A 126 -2.18 27.75 30.78
C TYR A 126 -2.94 28.32 31.97
N PHE A 127 -4.26 28.09 32.05
CA PHE A 127 -5.11 28.73 33.05
C PHE A 127 -5.70 27.74 34.08
N ALA A 128 -5.89 26.47 33.71
CA ALA A 128 -6.28 25.40 34.61
C ALA A 128 -5.36 25.16 35.84
N PRO A 129 -4.08 25.61 35.89
CA PRO A 129 -3.29 25.56 37.13
C PRO A 129 -3.95 26.28 38.31
N ILE A 130 -4.83 27.27 38.10
CA ILE A 130 -5.60 27.92 39.17
C ILE A 130 -6.50 26.93 39.93
N PHE A 131 -6.87 25.83 39.28
CA PHE A 131 -7.66 24.73 39.85
C PHE A 131 -6.80 23.50 40.20
N GLY A 132 -5.47 23.65 40.25
CA GLY A 132 -4.53 22.57 40.57
C GLY A 132 -4.28 21.57 39.43
N LYS A 133 -4.68 21.91 38.18
CA LYS A 133 -4.44 21.08 37.00
C LYS A 133 -3.40 21.71 36.10
N GLN A 134 -2.15 21.26 36.21
CA GLN A 134 -1.03 21.79 35.41
C GLN A 134 -0.92 21.15 34.03
N TYR A 135 -1.34 19.89 33.90
CA TYR A 135 -1.20 19.10 32.68
C TYR A 135 -2.44 18.24 32.43
N THR A 136 -2.65 17.88 31.17
CA THR A 136 -3.59 16.84 30.74
C THR A 136 -2.92 15.93 29.72
N ASN A 137 -3.39 14.69 29.59
CA ASN A 137 -2.87 13.75 28.62
C ASN A 137 -3.81 13.66 27.42
N VAL A 138 -3.24 13.69 26.22
CA VAL A 138 -3.96 13.49 24.96
C VAL A 138 -3.40 12.26 24.28
N THR A 139 -4.25 11.28 24.02
CA THR A 139 -3.87 10.04 23.34
C THR A 139 -4.44 10.01 21.94
N ALA A 140 -3.61 9.64 20.96
CA ALA A 140 -4.01 9.33 19.61
C ALA A 140 -3.44 7.96 19.22
N THR A 141 -4.23 7.20 18.46
CA THR A 141 -3.85 5.89 17.93
C THR A 141 -4.18 5.86 16.45
N ALA A 142 -3.29 5.28 15.67
CA ALA A 142 -3.49 5.04 14.25
C ALA A 142 -2.95 3.66 13.88
N ILE A 143 -3.64 3.01 12.95
CA ILE A 143 -3.25 1.69 12.47
C ILE A 143 -3.18 1.73 10.95
N ALA A 144 -2.09 1.24 10.39
CA ALA A 144 -1.92 1.12 8.95
C ALA A 144 -1.72 -0.34 8.58
N VAL A 145 -2.40 -0.77 7.52
CA VAL A 145 -2.35 -2.14 6.98
C VAL A 145 -1.72 -2.15 5.61
N VAL A 146 -1.01 -3.23 5.30
CA VAL A 146 -0.46 -3.51 3.98
C VAL A 146 -1.27 -4.62 3.34
N GLN A 147 -1.83 -4.37 2.16
CA GLN A 147 -2.74 -5.31 1.51
C GLN A 147 -2.19 -5.81 0.19
N SER A 148 -2.64 -6.99 -0.20
CA SER A 148 -2.48 -7.49 -1.56
C SER A 148 -3.62 -6.95 -2.42
N PRO A 149 -3.31 -6.23 -3.50
CA PRO A 149 -4.32 -5.55 -4.29
C PRO A 149 -5.17 -6.53 -5.11
N THR A 150 -6.45 -6.21 -5.23
CA THR A 150 -7.38 -6.85 -6.19
C THR A 150 -7.71 -5.92 -7.35
N VAL A 151 -7.21 -4.69 -7.32
CA VAL A 151 -7.42 -3.65 -8.32
C VAL A 151 -6.07 -3.01 -8.65
N MET A 152 -5.71 -3.01 -9.92
CA MET A 152 -4.56 -2.33 -10.49
C MET A 152 -5.09 -1.10 -11.23
N GLY A 153 -4.88 0.09 -10.66
CA GLY A 153 -5.24 1.38 -11.25
C GLY A 153 -4.34 1.76 -12.43
N GLN A 154 -4.51 2.98 -12.93
CA GLN A 154 -3.75 3.48 -14.08
C GLN A 154 -2.23 3.49 -13.81
N GLY A 155 -1.43 3.06 -14.78
CA GLY A 155 0.03 3.07 -14.69
C GLY A 155 0.63 2.00 -13.77
N ALA A 156 -0.16 1.03 -13.32
CA ALA A 156 0.25 0.01 -12.36
C ALA A 156 0.74 -1.28 -13.03
N ILE A 157 0.38 -1.52 -14.30
CA ILE A 157 0.81 -2.66 -15.13
C ILE A 157 1.60 -2.13 -16.32
N ASN A 158 2.89 -2.49 -16.39
CA ASN A 158 3.82 -2.06 -17.45
C ASN A 158 4.31 -3.22 -18.33
N VAL A 159 4.00 -4.47 -17.98
CA VAL A 159 4.21 -5.62 -18.88
C VAL A 159 2.83 -6.25 -19.08
N PRO A 160 2.13 -5.91 -20.17
CA PRO A 160 0.75 -6.34 -20.40
C PRO A 160 0.70 -7.75 -21.00
N MET A 161 1.36 -8.69 -20.32
CA MET A 161 1.23 -10.12 -20.58
C MET A 161 0.40 -10.74 -19.48
N SER A 162 -0.50 -11.64 -19.85
CA SER A 162 -1.19 -12.52 -18.92
C SER A 162 -0.48 -13.86 -18.84
N ILE A 163 -0.54 -14.50 -17.67
CA ILE A 163 -0.05 -15.88 -17.47
C ILE A 163 -1.21 -16.79 -17.05
N GLY A 164 -1.12 -18.07 -17.41
CA GLY A 164 -2.10 -19.06 -16.98
C GLY A 164 -2.01 -19.35 -15.48
N SER A 165 -3.15 -19.61 -14.85
CA SER A 165 -3.25 -20.01 -13.44
C SER A 165 -2.39 -21.23 -13.10
N CYS A 166 -2.22 -22.15 -14.05
CA CYS A 166 -1.37 -23.31 -13.86
C CYS A 166 0.13 -22.97 -13.85
N MET A 167 0.58 -21.96 -14.61
CA MET A 167 1.96 -21.45 -14.50
C MET A 167 2.21 -20.81 -13.16
N TYR A 168 1.24 -20.05 -12.68
CA TYR A 168 1.31 -19.45 -11.36
C TYR A 168 1.49 -20.51 -10.28
N ASN A 169 0.65 -21.55 -10.27
CA ASN A 169 0.68 -22.61 -9.26
C ASN A 169 1.96 -23.47 -9.28
N LEU A 170 2.70 -23.52 -10.40
CA LEU A 170 3.96 -24.26 -10.50
C LEU A 170 5.14 -23.53 -9.85
N TYR A 171 5.09 -22.19 -9.78
CA TYR A 171 6.21 -21.35 -9.34
C TYR A 171 5.92 -20.51 -8.10
N TRP A 172 4.70 -20.60 -7.58
CA TRP A 172 4.27 -19.84 -6.43
C TRP A 172 3.73 -20.74 -5.32
N ASN A 173 4.19 -20.52 -4.09
CA ASN A 173 3.65 -21.16 -2.91
C ASN A 173 2.59 -20.26 -2.25
N SER A 174 1.31 -20.58 -2.45
CA SER A 174 0.20 -19.81 -1.87
C SER A 174 0.10 -19.91 -0.35
N ALA A 175 0.71 -20.92 0.28
CA ALA A 175 0.68 -21.09 1.73
C ALA A 175 1.69 -20.15 2.42
N THR A 176 2.86 -19.96 1.84
CA THR A 176 3.89 -19.04 2.35
C THR A 176 3.85 -17.66 1.71
N SER A 177 3.06 -17.50 0.64
CA SER A 177 3.06 -16.32 -0.24
C SER A 177 4.44 -16.02 -0.84
N GLU A 178 5.23 -17.05 -1.14
CA GLU A 178 6.59 -16.89 -1.66
C GLU A 178 6.79 -17.61 -2.99
N PRO A 179 7.74 -17.14 -3.83
CA PRO A 179 8.24 -17.91 -4.96
C PRO A 179 8.75 -19.28 -4.51
N ILE A 180 8.48 -20.31 -5.31
CA ILE A 180 9.07 -21.62 -5.10
C ILE A 180 10.54 -21.52 -5.52
N ASN A 181 11.43 -21.86 -4.57
CA ASN A 181 12.86 -21.85 -4.81
C ASN A 181 13.33 -23.19 -5.38
N ASN A 182 14.32 -23.12 -6.27
CA ASN A 182 15.05 -24.29 -6.75
C ASN A 182 15.95 -24.82 -5.62
N PRO A 183 15.79 -26.10 -5.20
CA PRO A 183 16.57 -26.69 -4.11
C PRO A 183 18.09 -26.66 -4.32
N ALA A 184 18.56 -26.60 -5.57
CA ALA A 184 19.98 -26.59 -5.89
C ALA A 184 20.61 -25.20 -5.73
N THR A 185 19.86 -24.12 -5.96
CA THR A 185 20.37 -22.74 -5.96
C THR A 185 19.86 -21.91 -4.79
N ASN A 186 18.82 -22.37 -4.08
CA ASN A 186 18.06 -21.59 -3.09
C ASN A 186 17.56 -20.23 -3.62
N GLN A 187 17.33 -20.14 -4.94
CA GLN A 187 16.78 -18.97 -5.61
C GLN A 187 15.45 -19.33 -6.29
N PRO A 188 14.56 -18.36 -6.53
CA PRO A 188 13.33 -18.59 -7.28
C PRO A 188 13.59 -19.30 -8.61
N TYR A 189 12.69 -20.20 -9.00
CA TYR A 189 12.78 -20.81 -10.32
C TYR A 189 12.72 -19.75 -11.41
N VAL A 190 13.65 -19.85 -12.36
CA VAL A 190 13.66 -19.08 -13.58
C VAL A 190 12.92 -19.87 -14.65
N PHE A 191 11.95 -19.23 -15.31
CA PHE A 191 11.16 -19.82 -16.37
C PHE A 191 10.92 -18.80 -17.48
N GLN A 192 10.43 -19.29 -18.62
CA GLN A 192 10.21 -18.46 -19.78
C GLN A 192 8.71 -18.34 -20.04
N ILE A 193 8.26 -17.13 -20.37
CA ILE A 193 6.91 -16.85 -20.83
C ILE A 193 6.99 -16.31 -22.25
N GLY A 194 6.12 -16.78 -23.13
CA GLY A 194 6.06 -16.35 -24.52
C GLY A 194 4.63 -16.45 -25.01
N SER A 195 4.38 -16.02 -26.25
CA SER A 195 3.08 -16.26 -26.86
C SER A 195 2.86 -17.77 -26.97
N SER A 196 1.61 -18.20 -27.06
CA SER A 196 1.28 -19.59 -27.35
C SER A 196 1.76 -20.04 -28.74
N TYR A 197 2.04 -19.11 -29.65
CA TYR A 197 2.40 -19.38 -31.04
C TYR A 197 3.92 -19.57 -31.22
N ALA A 198 4.73 -18.86 -30.43
CA ALA A 198 6.20 -18.94 -30.40
C ALA A 198 6.74 -20.29 -29.88
N TYR A 199 5.99 -20.94 -28.98
CA TYR A 199 6.52 -22.02 -28.15
C TYR A 199 6.17 -23.45 -28.59
N GLY A 200 5.23 -23.61 -29.52
CA GLY A 200 4.71 -24.94 -29.92
C GLY A 200 4.30 -25.83 -28.72
N GLU A 201 4.18 -27.14 -28.93
CA GLU A 201 3.91 -28.12 -27.87
C GLU A 201 5.03 -28.21 -26.81
N ASN A 202 6.19 -27.59 -27.04
CA ASN A 202 7.39 -27.65 -26.20
C ASN A 202 7.55 -26.47 -25.22
N GLY A 203 6.69 -25.44 -25.29
CA GLY A 203 6.55 -24.44 -24.21
C GLY A 203 5.67 -24.88 -23.06
N GLN A 204 5.18 -26.11 -23.13
CA GLN A 204 4.55 -26.78 -22.01
C GLN A 204 5.67 -27.20 -21.05
N LEU A 205 5.75 -26.54 -19.90
CA LEU A 205 6.35 -27.18 -18.72
C LEU A 205 5.44 -28.34 -18.31
N GLY A 206 5.62 -29.49 -18.96
CA GLY A 206 4.89 -30.74 -18.67
C GLY A 206 3.36 -30.60 -18.72
N GLY A 207 2.77 -30.69 -19.91
CA GLY A 207 1.34 -30.94 -20.10
C GLY A 207 0.42 -29.72 -19.97
N SER A 208 -0.29 -29.38 -21.05
CA SER A 208 -1.46 -28.47 -21.13
C SER A 208 -1.33 -27.01 -20.64
N CYS A 209 -0.22 -26.61 -20.02
CA CYS A 209 0.00 -25.26 -19.54
C CYS A 209 0.65 -24.37 -20.58
N THR A 210 -0.15 -23.53 -21.22
CA THR A 210 0.33 -22.42 -22.05
C THR A 210 0.91 -21.31 -21.17
N THR A 211 2.06 -20.77 -21.56
CA THR A 211 2.87 -19.89 -20.71
C THR A 211 2.24 -18.52 -20.49
N GLY A 212 2.04 -17.74 -21.57
CA GLY A 212 1.41 -16.44 -21.48
C GLY A 212 0.87 -15.91 -22.81
N GLN A 213 0.21 -14.75 -22.75
CA GLN A 213 -0.19 -14.03 -23.95
C GLN A 213 -0.37 -12.53 -23.71
N TRP A 214 -0.06 -11.72 -24.74
CA TRP A 214 -0.27 -10.27 -24.74
C TRP A 214 -1.76 -9.92 -24.57
N THR A 215 -2.03 -8.85 -23.84
CA THR A 215 -3.39 -8.38 -23.57
C THR A 215 -3.47 -6.86 -23.57
N PRO A 216 -4.48 -6.23 -24.20
CA PRO A 216 -4.71 -4.80 -24.07
C PRO A 216 -5.27 -4.41 -22.69
N LEU A 217 -5.38 -5.37 -21.75
CA LEU A 217 -5.90 -5.17 -20.39
C LEU A 217 -7.34 -4.64 -20.35
N SER A 218 -8.12 -4.95 -21.38
CA SER A 218 -9.55 -4.64 -21.50
C SER A 218 -10.27 -5.76 -22.24
N SER A 219 -11.60 -5.81 -22.15
CA SER A 219 -12.43 -6.78 -22.88
C SER A 219 -12.58 -6.49 -24.38
N THR A 220 -11.99 -5.38 -24.85
CA THR A 220 -12.01 -4.96 -26.25
C THR A 220 -11.10 -5.86 -27.07
N GLN A 221 -11.59 -6.33 -28.21
CA GLN A 221 -10.81 -7.13 -29.17
C GLN A 221 -9.79 -6.27 -29.92
N ASP A 222 -8.75 -5.83 -29.21
CA ASP A 222 -7.66 -5.03 -29.75
C ASP A 222 -6.41 -5.90 -29.90
N ASN A 223 -6.00 -6.13 -31.15
CA ASN A 223 -4.79 -6.87 -31.52
C ASN A 223 -3.66 -5.95 -32.00
N SER A 224 -3.72 -4.65 -31.68
CA SER A 224 -2.76 -3.66 -32.16
C SER A 224 -1.49 -3.67 -31.32
N ASP A 225 -0.33 -3.84 -31.96
CA ASP A 225 0.98 -3.68 -31.32
C ASP A 225 1.11 -2.32 -30.63
N SER A 226 0.60 -1.25 -31.25
CA SER A 226 0.68 0.11 -30.71
C SER A 226 0.04 0.25 -29.34
N THR A 227 -1.04 -0.49 -29.07
CA THR A 227 -1.70 -0.48 -27.76
C THR A 227 -0.80 -1.09 -26.70
N ILE A 228 -0.18 -2.23 -27.02
CA ILE A 228 0.74 -2.91 -26.12
C ILE A 228 2.01 -2.07 -25.89
N GLN A 229 2.58 -1.50 -26.95
CA GLN A 229 3.74 -0.60 -26.87
C GLN A 229 3.44 0.61 -25.96
N ASN A 230 2.23 1.16 -26.04
CA ASN A 230 1.84 2.29 -25.20
C ASN A 230 1.77 1.88 -23.72
N ILE A 231 1.20 0.69 -23.43
CA ILE A 231 1.16 0.15 -22.07
C ILE A 231 2.57 -0.16 -21.55
N ILE A 232 3.49 -0.65 -22.38
CA ILE A 232 4.88 -0.90 -21.94
C ILE A 232 5.58 0.42 -21.55
N ASN A 233 5.36 1.49 -22.31
CA ASN A 233 6.05 2.77 -22.10
C ASN A 233 5.41 3.65 -21.01
N HIS A 234 4.08 3.59 -20.85
CA HIS A 234 3.32 4.51 -19.99
C HIS A 234 2.45 3.81 -18.95
N GLY A 235 2.36 2.48 -18.99
CA GLY A 235 1.48 1.67 -18.16
C GLY A 235 0.03 1.64 -18.63
N ASN A 236 -0.79 0.83 -17.97
CA ASN A 236 -2.20 0.64 -18.31
C ASN A 236 -3.02 1.94 -18.14
N VAL A 237 -3.92 2.23 -19.08
CA VAL A 237 -4.76 3.45 -19.04
C VAL A 237 -6.04 3.29 -18.22
N SER A 238 -6.54 2.05 -18.09
CA SER A 238 -7.75 1.70 -17.35
C SER A 238 -7.41 0.76 -16.21
N SER A 239 -8.16 0.85 -15.10
CA SER A 239 -7.98 -0.07 -13.99
C SER A 239 -8.36 -1.49 -14.38
N VAL A 240 -7.57 -2.48 -13.95
CA VAL A 240 -7.87 -3.92 -14.09
C VAL A 240 -8.12 -4.51 -12.72
N LYS A 241 -9.22 -5.24 -12.55
CA LYS A 241 -9.62 -5.85 -11.28
C LYS A 241 -9.66 -7.37 -11.38
N THR A 242 -9.45 -8.05 -10.26
CA THR A 242 -9.80 -9.47 -10.15
C THR A 242 -11.29 -9.64 -10.45
N GLY A 243 -11.61 -10.54 -11.37
CA GLY A 243 -12.96 -10.76 -11.91
C GLY A 243 -13.23 -10.05 -13.24
N ASP A 244 -12.38 -9.10 -13.66
CA ASP A 244 -12.54 -8.44 -14.96
C ASP A 244 -12.23 -9.40 -16.11
N SER A 245 -12.85 -9.14 -17.27
CA SER A 245 -12.60 -9.86 -18.50
C SER A 245 -11.60 -9.10 -19.37
N ILE A 246 -10.51 -9.75 -19.76
CA ILE A 246 -9.46 -9.19 -20.60
C ILE A 246 -9.29 -10.00 -21.89
N TRP A 247 -9.12 -9.32 -23.02
CA TRP A 247 -8.84 -9.93 -24.31
C TRP A 247 -7.41 -10.47 -24.36
N LEU A 248 -7.22 -11.65 -24.93
CA LEU A 248 -5.90 -12.17 -25.25
C LEU A 248 -5.66 -11.99 -26.75
N GLN A 249 -4.60 -11.25 -27.10
CA GLN A 249 -4.31 -10.92 -28.49
C GLN A 249 -4.04 -12.17 -29.34
N THR A 250 -4.20 -12.04 -30.64
CA THR A 250 -3.82 -13.06 -31.64
C THR A 250 -2.56 -12.62 -32.38
N GLY A 251 -1.73 -13.58 -32.80
CA GLY A 251 -0.49 -13.34 -33.55
C GLY A 251 0.78 -13.25 -32.69
N ASP A 252 1.92 -13.25 -33.37
CA ASP A 252 3.26 -13.11 -32.79
C ASP A 252 3.80 -11.70 -33.04
N GLN A 253 3.88 -10.92 -31.96
CA GLN A 253 4.31 -9.53 -32.01
C GLN A 253 5.77 -9.39 -31.58
N ASN A 254 6.69 -9.83 -32.44
CA ASN A 254 8.13 -9.93 -32.15
C ASN A 254 8.77 -8.64 -31.62
N ASN A 255 8.32 -7.46 -32.07
CA ASN A 255 8.89 -6.18 -31.66
C ASN A 255 8.63 -5.85 -30.18
N LEU A 256 7.58 -6.41 -29.57
CA LEU A 256 7.26 -6.16 -28.17
C LEU A 256 8.28 -6.77 -27.20
N TYR A 257 8.85 -7.93 -27.55
CA TYR A 257 9.87 -8.58 -26.73
C TYR A 257 11.12 -7.73 -26.62
N SER A 258 11.54 -7.07 -27.71
CA SER A 258 12.66 -6.13 -27.67
C SER A 258 12.38 -4.93 -26.77
N LEU A 259 11.14 -4.42 -26.74
CA LEU A 259 10.76 -3.34 -25.83
C LEU A 259 10.80 -3.78 -24.37
N VAL A 260 10.29 -4.97 -24.05
CA VAL A 260 10.39 -5.50 -22.69
C VAL A 260 11.85 -5.73 -22.29
N ASN A 261 12.70 -6.19 -23.20
CA ASN A 261 14.12 -6.35 -22.91
C ASN A 261 14.79 -5.03 -22.50
N ASN A 262 14.46 -3.94 -23.20
CA ASN A 262 14.99 -2.61 -22.89
C ASN A 262 14.57 -2.10 -21.50
N CYS A 263 13.39 -2.50 -21.01
CA CYS A 263 12.92 -2.11 -19.67
C CYS A 263 13.22 -3.13 -18.57
N SER A 264 13.63 -4.36 -18.93
CA SER A 264 13.91 -5.47 -18.01
C SER A 264 15.08 -5.21 -17.05
N ALA A 265 15.37 -6.18 -16.17
CA ALA A 265 16.54 -6.15 -15.31
C ALA A 265 17.87 -6.09 -16.07
N SER A 266 17.92 -6.63 -17.30
CA SER A 266 19.09 -6.52 -18.19
C SER A 266 19.14 -5.19 -18.96
N GLY A 267 18.07 -4.40 -18.92
CA GLY A 267 17.94 -3.12 -19.58
C GLY A 267 18.06 -1.94 -18.60
N ASN A 268 17.10 -1.02 -18.64
CA ASN A 268 17.08 0.19 -17.80
C ASN A 268 16.38 0.00 -16.44
N LEU A 269 15.98 -1.23 -16.09
CA LEU A 269 15.32 -1.63 -14.84
C LEU A 269 13.90 -1.07 -14.61
N SER A 270 13.33 -0.30 -15.55
CA SER A 270 12.01 0.34 -15.36
C SER A 270 10.81 -0.61 -15.30
N CYS A 271 10.93 -1.82 -15.85
CA CYS A 271 9.94 -2.88 -15.76
C CYS A 271 10.52 -4.18 -15.16
N ALA A 272 11.65 -4.09 -14.46
CA ALA A 272 12.30 -5.24 -13.84
C ALA A 272 11.37 -5.97 -12.87
N TYR A 273 10.53 -5.25 -12.11
CA TYR A 273 9.43 -5.84 -11.35
C TYR A 273 8.11 -5.47 -12.03
N ALA A 274 7.43 -6.48 -12.57
CA ALA A 274 6.19 -6.30 -13.32
C ALA A 274 5.05 -7.07 -12.66
N THR A 275 3.91 -6.39 -12.50
CA THR A 275 2.67 -7.03 -12.14
C THR A 275 1.96 -7.50 -13.41
N VAL A 276 1.56 -8.77 -13.43
CA VAL A 276 0.85 -9.39 -14.56
C VAL A 276 -0.48 -10.00 -14.12
N PRO A 277 -1.54 -9.90 -14.94
CA PRO A 277 -2.78 -10.60 -14.68
C PRO A 277 -2.59 -12.12 -14.84
N VAL A 278 -3.10 -12.87 -13.87
CA VAL A 278 -3.26 -14.32 -13.95
C VAL A 278 -4.67 -14.60 -14.44
N VAL A 279 -4.80 -15.46 -15.44
CA VAL A 279 -6.10 -15.89 -15.99
C VAL A 279 -6.29 -17.40 -15.84
N SER A 280 -7.53 -17.87 -15.87
CA SER A 280 -7.85 -19.30 -15.74
C SER A 280 -7.12 -20.16 -16.78
N SER A 281 -7.11 -19.72 -18.04
CA SER A 281 -6.48 -20.38 -19.18
C SER A 281 -6.01 -19.35 -20.20
N ILE A 282 -4.92 -19.64 -20.89
CA ILE A 282 -4.45 -18.80 -22.00
C ILE A 282 -5.05 -19.35 -23.29
N THR A 283 -5.99 -18.61 -23.88
CA THR A 283 -6.61 -18.93 -25.17
C THR A 283 -6.62 -17.66 -26.03
N PRO A 284 -5.64 -17.48 -26.93
CA PRO A 284 -5.60 -16.33 -27.84
C PRO A 284 -6.89 -16.18 -28.63
N GLY A 285 -7.30 -14.95 -28.90
CA GLY A 285 -8.54 -14.68 -29.63
C GLY A 285 -9.80 -14.88 -28.79
N SER A 286 -9.67 -14.86 -27.46
CA SER A 286 -10.79 -14.95 -26.54
C SER A 286 -10.62 -14.02 -25.34
N ASN A 287 -11.74 -13.70 -24.71
CA ASN A 287 -11.78 -12.98 -23.44
C ASN A 287 -11.60 -13.96 -22.28
N GLN A 288 -10.70 -13.63 -21.35
CA GLN A 288 -10.38 -14.44 -20.18
C GLN A 288 -10.61 -13.65 -18.90
N THR A 289 -11.03 -14.33 -17.84
CA THR A 289 -11.27 -13.69 -16.55
C THR A 289 -10.00 -13.63 -15.74
N VAL A 290 -9.68 -12.44 -15.23
CA VAL A 290 -8.55 -12.21 -14.33
C VAL A 290 -8.86 -12.84 -12.97
N THR A 291 -8.09 -13.85 -12.58
CA THR A 291 -8.23 -14.53 -11.28
C THR A 291 -7.34 -13.93 -10.21
N ALA A 292 -6.21 -13.33 -10.60
CA ALA A 292 -5.25 -12.74 -9.67
C ALA A 292 -4.29 -11.76 -10.38
N MET A 293 -3.46 -11.07 -9.58
CA MET A 293 -2.38 -10.21 -10.05
C MET A 293 -1.06 -10.75 -9.51
N ALA A 294 -0.24 -11.37 -10.36
CA ALA A 294 1.04 -11.95 -9.94
C ALA A 294 2.17 -10.93 -10.08
N CYS A 295 3.14 -10.99 -9.17
CA CYS A 295 4.39 -10.26 -9.32
C CYS A 295 5.48 -11.13 -9.94
N MET A 296 6.14 -10.61 -10.97
CA MET A 296 7.27 -11.25 -11.62
C MET A 296 8.46 -10.30 -11.66
N HIS A 297 9.66 -10.87 -11.51
CA HIS A 297 10.91 -10.20 -11.80
C HIS A 297 11.34 -10.59 -13.23
N VAL A 298 11.31 -9.61 -14.13
CA VAL A 298 11.64 -9.74 -15.55
C VAL A 298 13.14 -9.62 -15.73
N LEU A 299 13.80 -10.73 -16.02
CA LEU A 299 15.26 -10.81 -16.13
C LEU A 299 15.75 -10.28 -17.47
N SER A 300 15.15 -10.75 -18.56
CA SER A 300 15.48 -10.38 -19.93
C SER A 300 14.34 -10.77 -20.87
N ALA A 301 14.35 -10.26 -22.10
CA ALA A 301 13.49 -10.75 -23.15
C ALA A 301 14.27 -10.89 -24.47
N THR A 302 13.91 -11.92 -25.24
CA THR A 302 14.50 -12.21 -26.55
C THR A 302 13.39 -12.11 -27.57
N GLY A 303 13.59 -11.34 -28.63
CA GLY A 303 12.72 -11.32 -29.81
C GLY A 303 13.37 -12.04 -31.00
N GLY A 304 12.58 -12.48 -31.98
CA GLY A 304 13.09 -13.14 -33.19
C GLY A 304 12.27 -14.39 -33.54
N SER A 305 12.93 -15.44 -34.02
CA SER A 305 12.25 -16.71 -34.39
C SER A 305 11.91 -17.60 -33.19
N SER A 306 12.35 -17.24 -31.99
CA SER A 306 12.06 -17.92 -30.72
C SER A 306 11.97 -16.86 -29.63
N ASP A 307 10.83 -16.18 -29.60
CA ASP A 307 10.55 -15.04 -28.74
C ASP A 307 10.04 -15.48 -27.36
N TYR A 308 10.68 -14.95 -26.31
CA TYR A 308 10.35 -15.25 -24.94
C TYR A 308 10.83 -14.17 -23.98
N ILE A 309 10.20 -14.12 -22.82
CA ILE A 309 10.59 -13.31 -21.68
C ILE A 309 11.04 -14.26 -20.58
N THR A 310 12.26 -14.08 -20.10
CA THR A 310 12.80 -14.84 -18.97
C THR A 310 12.41 -14.14 -17.69
N VAL A 311 11.68 -14.84 -16.83
CA VAL A 311 11.11 -14.30 -15.60
C VAL A 311 11.34 -15.24 -14.42
N GLN A 312 11.15 -14.71 -13.23
CA GLN A 312 10.98 -15.50 -12.01
C GLN A 312 9.85 -14.87 -11.19
N MET A 313 9.14 -15.67 -10.38
CA MET A 313 8.15 -15.11 -9.46
C MET A 313 8.85 -14.23 -8.41
N SER A 314 8.18 -13.19 -7.94
CA SER A 314 8.75 -12.27 -6.96
C SER A 314 7.71 -11.67 -6.02
N ASN A 315 8.21 -11.03 -4.96
CA ASN A 315 7.44 -10.22 -4.00
C ASN A 315 7.83 -8.74 -4.05
N GLY A 316 8.64 -8.36 -5.04
CA GLY A 316 9.20 -7.02 -5.15
C GLY A 316 8.27 -5.99 -5.82
N CYS A 317 7.08 -6.39 -6.27
CA CYS A 317 6.19 -5.48 -6.99
C CYS A 317 5.41 -4.60 -6.02
N ALA A 318 5.71 -3.31 -6.03
CA ALA A 318 5.03 -2.26 -5.30
C ALA A 318 4.40 -1.24 -6.27
N PRO A 319 3.32 -1.61 -6.99
CA PRO A 319 2.66 -0.71 -7.93
C PRO A 319 2.13 0.55 -7.25
N ASN A 320 2.37 1.72 -7.85
CA ASN A 320 2.00 3.03 -7.29
C ASN A 320 0.48 3.22 -7.15
N ASN A 321 -0.30 2.65 -8.07
CA ASN A 321 -1.75 2.79 -8.12
C ASN A 321 -2.41 1.42 -8.00
N ALA A 322 -2.33 0.79 -6.83
CA ALA A 322 -3.02 -0.48 -6.57
C ALA A 322 -3.81 -0.42 -5.27
N GLY A 323 -4.91 -1.16 -5.22
CA GLY A 323 -5.80 -1.19 -4.06
C GLY A 323 -6.70 -2.41 -4.04
N GLY A 324 -7.66 -2.39 -3.11
CA GLY A 324 -8.48 -3.56 -2.81
C GLY A 324 -7.79 -4.50 -1.82
N SER A 325 -8.52 -5.53 -1.42
CA SER A 325 -8.12 -6.44 -0.35
C SER A 325 -8.40 -7.87 -0.81
N GLY A 326 -7.34 -8.64 -1.05
CA GLY A 326 -7.45 -10.02 -1.53
C GLY A 326 -6.31 -10.91 -1.07
N THR A 327 -6.27 -12.12 -1.60
CA THR A 327 -5.18 -13.07 -1.36
C THR A 327 -3.86 -12.52 -1.91
N SER A 328 -2.75 -12.81 -1.23
CA SER A 328 -1.42 -12.41 -1.70
C SER A 328 -0.97 -13.23 -2.89
N TYR A 329 -0.68 -12.52 -3.98
CA TYR A 329 -0.08 -13.08 -5.20
C TYR A 329 1.29 -12.45 -5.51
N GLY A 330 2.00 -11.99 -4.47
CA GLY A 330 3.33 -11.37 -4.58
C GLY A 330 3.32 -9.88 -4.91
N VAL A 331 2.14 -9.28 -5.03
CA VAL A 331 1.97 -7.84 -5.19
C VAL A 331 1.59 -7.24 -3.85
N VAL A 332 2.25 -6.15 -3.49
CA VAL A 332 2.01 -5.42 -2.25
C VAL A 332 1.60 -4.00 -2.60
N ALA A 333 0.39 -3.59 -2.19
CA ALA A 333 -0.10 -2.24 -2.40
C ALA A 333 0.49 -1.26 -1.38
N ALA A 334 0.41 0.04 -1.68
CA ALA A 334 0.76 1.08 -0.74
C ALA A 334 -0.05 0.92 0.57
N PRO A 335 0.56 1.17 1.75
CA PRO A 335 -0.16 1.07 3.01
C PRO A 335 -1.33 2.04 3.07
N LYS A 336 -2.39 1.64 3.77
CA LYS A 336 -3.55 2.49 4.04
C LYS A 336 -3.86 2.51 5.53
N LEU A 337 -4.41 3.63 6.00
CA LEU A 337 -4.95 3.70 7.36
C LEU A 337 -6.18 2.79 7.46
N ALA A 338 -6.20 1.96 8.49
CA ALA A 338 -7.35 1.17 8.89
C ALA A 338 -8.10 1.95 9.97
N GLN A 339 -9.42 2.05 9.80
CA GLN A 339 -10.35 2.63 10.76
C GLN A 339 -11.13 1.51 11.47
#